data_AF-A0A832GUL2-F1
#
_entry.id   AF-A0A832GUL2-F1
#
_cell.length_a   1.000
_cell.length_b   1.000
_cell.length_c   1.000
_cell.angle_alpha   90.00
_cell.angle_beta   90.00
_cell.angle_gamma   90.00
#
_symmetry.space_group_name_H-M   'P 1'
#
loop_
_entity.id
_entity.type
_entity.pdbx_description
1 polymer ?
#
loop_
_entity_poly.entity_id
_entity_poly.type
_entity_poly.pdbx_seq_one_letter_code
_entity_poly.pdbx_strand_id
1 'polypeptide(L)'
;MFEEKNFRLKLYSNPSVQTLLSSAIEEISEFIPVFDENRLPRYFMIENITGKNPIETLSFLEELASSKILRKEFYEKLACCPKCNKPSSIFPRYK
;
A
#
# COMPACT_ATOMS: atom_id res chain seq x y z
N MET A 1 10.99 17.74 -16.78
CA MET A 1 11.92 16.60 -16.55
C MET A 1 12.98 16.89 -15.48
N PHE A 2 13.60 18.07 -15.41
CA PHE A 2 14.59 18.41 -14.37
C PHE A 2 13.98 18.58 -12.96
N GLU A 3 12.76 19.10 -12.85
CA GLU A 3 12.07 19.25 -11.55
C GLU A 3 11.70 17.91 -10.89
N GLU A 4 11.19 16.94 -11.65
CA GLU A 4 10.90 15.58 -11.15
C GLU A 4 12.13 14.90 -10.54
N LYS A 5 13.31 15.06 -11.18
CA LYS A 5 14.55 14.44 -10.72
C LYS A 5 15.00 15.04 -9.38
N ASN A 6 14.91 16.36 -9.23
CA ASN A 6 15.20 17.04 -7.97
C ASN A 6 14.21 16.68 -6.86
N PHE A 7 12.92 16.51 -7.19
CA PHE A 7 11.91 16.11 -6.23
C PHE A 7 12.12 14.67 -5.72
N ARG A 8 12.41 13.72 -6.62
CA ARG A 8 12.79 12.35 -6.22
C ARG A 8 14.00 12.32 -5.29
N LEU A 9 15.02 13.12 -5.58
CA LEU A 9 16.21 13.21 -4.73
C LEU A 9 15.86 13.73 -3.33
N LYS A 10 14.95 14.71 -3.21
CA LYS A 10 14.45 15.16 -1.91
C LYS A 10 13.71 14.06 -1.16
N LEU A 11 12.88 13.27 -1.86
CA LEU A 11 12.17 12.13 -1.25
C LEU A 11 13.12 11.06 -0.75
N TYR A 12 14.21 10.77 -1.47
CA TYR A 12 15.23 9.82 -0.98
C TYR A 12 15.95 10.30 0.28
N SER A 13 15.94 11.61 0.56
CA SER A 13 16.48 12.16 1.82
C SER A 13 15.46 12.12 2.98
N ASN A 14 14.21 11.74 2.74
CA ASN A 14 13.19 11.63 3.78
C ASN A 14 13.42 10.35 4.60
N PRO A 15 13.56 10.44 5.95
CA PRO A 15 13.79 9.28 6.79
C PRO A 15 12.73 8.18 6.66
N SER A 16 11.44 8.53 6.56
CA SER A 16 10.36 7.54 6.38
C SER A 16 10.49 6.79 5.05
N VAL A 17 10.98 7.45 4.00
CA VAL A 17 11.22 6.82 2.70
C VAL A 17 12.41 5.88 2.79
N GLN A 18 13.49 6.29 3.46
CA GLN A 18 14.67 5.45 3.65
C GLN A 18 14.34 4.19 4.46
N THR A 19 13.60 4.33 5.55
CA THR A 19 13.16 3.19 6.37
C THR A 19 12.28 2.24 5.54
N LEU A 20 11.29 2.76 4.82
CA LEU A 20 10.41 1.94 3.98
C LEU A 20 11.19 1.18 2.90
N LEU A 21 12.09 1.86 2.18
CA LEU A 21 12.87 1.24 1.11
C LEU A 21 13.84 0.18 1.66
N SER A 22 14.42 0.42 2.83
CA SER A 22 15.29 -0.57 3.48
C SER A 22 14.51 -1.84 3.85
N SER A 23 13.30 -1.70 4.41
CA SER A 23 12.42 -2.84 4.71
C SER A 23 11.95 -3.57 3.45
N ALA A 24 11.72 -2.86 2.34
CA ALA A 24 11.30 -3.46 1.07
C ALA A 24 12.41 -4.31 0.43
N ILE A 25 13.67 -3.89 0.56
CA ILE A 25 14.84 -4.60 0.01
C ILE A 25 15.05 -5.95 0.70
N GLU A 26 14.68 -6.08 1.97
CA GLU A 26 14.93 -7.31 2.74
C GLU A 26 13.82 -8.38 2.54
N GLU A 27 12.53 -8.03 2.47
CA GLU A 27 11.46 -9.04 2.52
C GLU A 27 10.16 -8.74 1.74
N ILE A 28 9.96 -7.56 1.16
CA ILE A 28 8.63 -7.14 0.64
C ILE A 28 8.71 -6.68 -0.82
N SER A 29 8.22 -7.52 -1.74
CA SER A 29 8.14 -7.19 -3.17
C SER A 29 6.94 -6.31 -3.53
N GLU A 30 5.85 -6.37 -2.74
CA GLU A 30 4.59 -5.70 -3.03
C GLU A 30 3.90 -5.20 -1.75
N PHE A 31 3.31 -4.01 -1.83
CA PHE A 31 2.52 -3.43 -0.74
C PHE A 31 1.03 -3.67 -1.00
N ILE A 32 0.51 -4.80 -0.52
CA ILE A 32 -0.88 -5.19 -0.72
C ILE A 32 -1.78 -4.56 0.35
N PRO A 33 -2.88 -3.88 -0.02
CA PRO A 33 -3.82 -3.34 0.96
C PRO A 33 -4.61 -4.44 1.68
N VAL A 34 -4.85 -4.23 2.97
CA VAL A 34 -5.85 -4.96 3.75
C VAL A 34 -7.08 -4.07 3.87
N PHE A 35 -8.27 -4.59 3.58
CA PHE A 35 -9.50 -3.80 3.71
C PHE A 35 -10.08 -3.94 5.11
N ASP A 36 -10.39 -2.81 5.74
CA ASP A 36 -11.08 -2.79 7.03
C ASP A 36 -12.60 -3.06 6.88
N GLU A 37 -13.32 -3.02 8.01
CA GLU A 37 -14.78 -3.23 8.05
C GLU A 37 -15.58 -2.23 7.20
N ASN A 38 -15.03 -1.03 6.97
CA ASN A 38 -15.62 0.01 6.14
C ASN A 38 -15.18 -0.10 4.67
N ARG A 39 -14.45 -1.18 4.31
CA ARG A 39 -13.84 -1.41 3.00
C ARG A 39 -12.84 -0.33 2.59
N LEU A 40 -12.23 0.36 3.54
CA LEU A 40 -11.14 1.28 3.26
C LEU A 40 -9.79 0.52 3.24
N PRO A 41 -8.90 0.83 2.29
CA PRO A 41 -7.59 0.18 2.23
C PRO A 41 -6.70 0.64 3.40
N ARG A 42 -6.07 -0.33 4.05
CA ARG A 42 -5.09 -0.16 5.13
C ARG A 42 -3.77 -0.78 4.72
N TYR A 43 -2.69 -0.13 5.10
CA TYR A 43 -1.33 -0.57 4.82
C TYR A 43 -0.57 -0.72 6.13
N PHE A 44 -1.08 -1.56 7.03
CA PHE A 44 -0.60 -1.69 8.42
C PHE A 44 0.92 -1.83 8.54
N MET A 45 1.55 -2.59 7.64
CA MET A 45 3.00 -2.74 7.62
C MET A 45 3.70 -1.39 7.39
N ILE A 46 3.23 -0.59 6.44
CA ILE A 46 3.78 0.74 6.12
C ILE A 46 3.47 1.73 7.23
N GLU A 47 2.23 1.70 7.74
CA GLU A 47 1.81 2.49 8.90
C GLU A 47 2.76 2.25 10.09
N ASN A 48 3.05 0.98 10.39
CA ASN A 48 3.96 0.59 11.48
C ASN A 48 5.42 0.99 11.23
N ILE A 49 5.95 0.75 10.01
CA ILE A 49 7.34 1.06 9.67
C ILE A 49 7.59 2.57 9.68
N THR A 50 6.63 3.35 9.19
CA THR A 50 6.79 4.81 9.02
C THR A 50 6.24 5.62 10.18
N GLY A 51 5.49 5.00 11.09
CA GLY A 51 4.78 5.66 12.19
C GLY A 51 3.63 6.55 11.74
N LYS A 52 3.17 6.43 10.50
CA LYS A 52 2.11 7.27 9.91
C LYS A 52 0.73 6.72 10.22
N ASN A 53 -0.24 7.61 10.39
CA ASN A 53 -1.64 7.19 10.46
C ASN A 53 -2.17 6.79 9.07
N PRO A 54 -3.39 6.22 8.97
CA PRO A 54 -3.91 5.70 7.70
C PRO A 54 -4.03 6.75 6.59
N ILE A 55 -4.49 7.95 6.93
CA ILE A 55 -4.69 9.04 5.95
C ILE A 55 -3.34 9.55 5.44
N GLU A 56 -2.38 9.74 6.36
CA GLU A 56 -1.02 10.12 6.04
C GLU A 56 -0.31 9.06 5.19
N THR A 57 -0.56 7.78 5.48
CA THR A 57 0.02 6.66 4.73
C THR A 57 -0.47 6.64 3.29
N LEU A 58 -1.76 6.87 3.05
CA LEU A 58 -2.31 6.96 1.70
C LEU A 58 -1.69 8.12 0.91
N SER A 59 -1.58 9.29 1.55
CA SER A 59 -0.96 10.47 0.93
C SER A 59 0.51 10.24 0.61
N PHE A 60 1.23 9.58 1.52
CA PHE A 60 2.62 9.22 1.37
C PHE A 60 2.85 8.24 0.21
N LEU A 61 2.02 7.19 0.08
CA LEU A 61 2.11 6.25 -1.03
C LEU A 61 1.80 6.91 -2.38
N GLU A 62 0.85 7.84 -2.41
CA GLU A 62 0.53 8.59 -3.62
C GLU A 62 1.69 9.48 -4.07
N GLU A 63 2.40 10.11 -3.14
CA GLU A 63 3.59 10.93 -3.42
C GLU A 63 4.74 10.07 -3.98
N LEU A 64 4.96 8.89 -3.40
CA LEU A 64 5.96 7.94 -3.90
C LEU A 64 5.61 7.37 -5.27
N ALA A 65 4.33 7.11 -5.53
CA ALA A 65 3.85 6.67 -6.83
C ALA A 65 3.99 7.79 -7.88
N SER A 66 3.58 9.01 -7.54
CA SER A 66 3.65 10.18 -8.42
C SER A 66 5.09 10.53 -8.80
N SER A 67 6.04 10.29 -7.89
CA SER A 67 7.48 10.44 -8.13
C SER A 67 8.14 9.23 -8.81
N LYS A 68 7.36 8.19 -9.17
CA LYS A 68 7.83 6.95 -9.80
C LYS A 68 8.83 6.17 -8.94
N ILE A 69 8.86 6.41 -7.62
CA ILE A 69 9.65 5.62 -6.67
C ILE A 69 8.94 4.27 -6.47
N LEU A 70 7.61 4.31 -6.37
CA LEU A 70 6.76 3.13 -6.41
C LEU A 70 5.98 3.08 -7.73
N ARG A 71 5.62 1.88 -8.15
CA ARG A 71 4.65 1.66 -9.21
C ARG A 71 3.28 1.43 -8.57
N LYS A 72 2.27 2.19 -8.98
CA LYS A 72 0.88 2.04 -8.54
C LYS A 72 0.12 1.14 -9.51
N GLU A 73 -0.56 0.15 -8.96
CA GLU A 73 -1.43 -0.78 -9.71
C GLU A 73 -2.76 -0.95 -8.99
N PHE A 74 -3.80 -1.34 -9.72
CA PHE A 74 -5.09 -1.67 -9.11
C PHE A 74 -5.04 -3.07 -8.51
N TYR A 75 -5.56 -3.19 -7.29
CA TYR A 75 -5.64 -4.46 -6.58
C TYR A 75 -7.09 -4.74 -6.18
N GLU A 76 -7.60 -5.91 -6.55
CA GLU A 76 -8.91 -6.40 -6.15
C GLU A 76 -8.77 -7.83 -5.62
N LYS A 77 -9.45 -8.15 -4.52
CA LYS A 77 -9.50 -9.50 -3.96
C LYS A 77 -10.94 -10.00 -3.93
N LEU A 78 -11.26 -10.90 -4.85
CA LEU A 78 -12.55 -11.59 -4.89
C LEU A 78 -12.51 -12.83 -4.00
N ALA A 79 -13.43 -12.91 -3.04
CA ALA A 79 -13.70 -14.17 -2.37
C ALA A 79 -14.55 -15.04 -3.30
N CYS A 80 -14.07 -16.23 -3.64
CA CYS A 80 -14.75 -17.15 -4.56
C CYS A 80 -15.00 -18.49 -3.88
N CYS A 81 -16.10 -19.15 -4.26
CA CYS A 81 -16.37 -20.52 -3.83
C CYS A 81 -15.31 -21.47 -4.42
N PRO A 82 -14.58 -22.27 -3.63
CA PRO A 82 -13.51 -23.14 -4.14
C PRO A 82 -14.02 -24.28 -5.03
N LYS A 83 -15.32 -24.56 -5.02
CA LYS A 83 -15.93 -25.61 -5.86
C LYS A 83 -16.33 -25.13 -7.25
N CYS A 84 -16.75 -23.87 -7.39
CA CYS A 84 -17.32 -23.37 -8.65
C CYS A 84 -16.71 -22.06 -9.15
N ASN A 85 -15.74 -21.50 -8.43
CA ASN A 85 -15.03 -20.25 -8.74
C ASN A 85 -15.93 -19.04 -8.97
N LYS A 86 -17.21 -19.10 -8.54
CA LYS A 86 -18.10 -17.94 -8.56
C LYS A 86 -17.84 -17.04 -7.36
N PRO A 87 -17.94 -15.71 -7.51
CA PRO A 87 -17.83 -14.78 -6.38
C PRO A 87 -18.80 -15.15 -5.25
N SER A 88 -18.31 -15.22 -4.03
CA SER A 88 -19.14 -15.49 -2.85
C SER A 88 -19.93 -14.24 -2.49
N SER A 89 -21.23 -14.25 -2.71
CA SER A 89 -22.18 -13.24 -2.22
C SER A 89 -22.57 -13.47 -0.76
N ILE A 90 -21.98 -14.47 -0.09
CA ILE A 90 -22.40 -14.98 1.21
C ILE A 90 -21.26 -14.74 2.21
N PHE A 91 -21.52 -13.91 3.22
CA PHE A 91 -20.58 -13.62 4.30
C PHE A 91 -21.01 -14.40 5.57
N PRO A 92 -20.06 -14.95 6.36
CA PRO A 92 -20.38 -15.58 7.63
C PRO A 92 -21.09 -14.59 8.57
N ARG A 93 -22.24 -15.00 9.11
CA ARG A 93 -22.94 -14.28 10.17
C ARG A 93 -22.65 -14.98 11.49
N TYR A 94 -22.09 -14.26 12.45
CA TYR A 94 -21.91 -14.74 13.81
C TYR A 94 -23.07 -14.22 14.69
N LYS A 95 -23.53 -15.05 15.63
CA LYS A 95 -24.53 -14.72 16.66
C LYS A 95 -23.89 -14.90 18.03
#